data_AF-A0A9E1YQU6-F1
#
_entry.id   AF-A0A9E1YQU6-F1
#
_cell.length_a   1.000
_cell.length_b   1.000
_cell.length_c   1.000
_cell.angle_alpha   90.00
_cell.angle_beta   90.00
_cell.angle_gamma   90.00
#
_symmetry.space_group_name_H-M   'P 1'
#
loop_
_entity.id
_entity.type
_entity.pdbx_description
1 polymer ?
#
loop_
_entity_poly.entity_id
_entity_poly.type
_entity_poly.pdbx_seq_one_letter_code
_entity_poly.pdbx_strand_id
1 'polypeptide(L)'
;RLVDRTIFGATIPPSEFLSLNPLFILSMGGPFAFLWVWLAKRGWNPSIPMKFVLGHFLIAAAFFSLVLAIMASPGKVPWEWLVLFFALYTAAEMVLSPVGLAMVTALAPKRLLGLSMGLWLLATSVSFYLAGLAAGIAAVPDKATDAQTASIYQNAFTDYGWIGVGGGLLLFALVPWLKRLMGHRKEVS
;
A
#
# COMPACT_ATOMS: atom_id res chain seq x y z
N ARG A 1 4.63 -13.36 14.65
CA ARG A 1 4.78 -14.58 15.49
C ARG A 1 5.14 -15.82 14.66
N LEU A 2 4.59 -15.96 13.45
CA LEU A 2 4.82 -17.14 12.58
C LEU A 2 6.05 -17.11 11.68
N VAL A 3 6.83 -16.03 11.70
CA VAL A 3 7.95 -15.87 10.76
C VAL A 3 9.19 -16.56 11.33
N ASP A 4 9.90 -17.30 10.49
CA ASP A 4 11.25 -17.76 10.81
C ASP A 4 12.20 -16.57 10.75
N ARG A 5 12.88 -16.34 11.88
CA ARG A 5 13.73 -15.16 12.11
C ARG A 5 15.20 -15.52 12.08
N THR A 6 15.54 -16.78 11.80
CA THR A 6 16.92 -17.24 11.73
C THR A 6 17.51 -16.91 10.36
N ILE A 7 18.32 -15.85 10.31
CA ILE A 7 18.97 -15.38 9.08
C ILE A 7 20.48 -15.50 9.32
N PHE A 8 21.15 -16.34 8.51
CA PHE A 8 22.59 -16.63 8.63
C PHE A 8 23.07 -17.03 10.03
N GLY A 9 22.22 -17.71 10.82
CA GLY A 9 22.55 -18.16 12.18
C GLY A 9 22.25 -17.14 13.29
N ALA A 10 21.83 -15.92 12.96
CA ALA A 10 21.38 -14.91 13.92
C ALA A 10 19.84 -14.83 13.94
N THR A 11 19.24 -14.69 15.13
CA THR A 11 17.79 -14.47 15.25
C THR A 11 17.50 -12.98 15.20
N ILE A 12 16.89 -12.51 14.11
CA ILE A 12 16.58 -11.09 13.92
C ILE A 12 15.29 -10.72 14.70
N PRO A 13 15.31 -9.64 15.49
CA PRO A 13 14.11 -9.13 16.16
C PRO A 13 13.01 -8.74 15.14
N PRO A 14 11.72 -8.97 15.44
CA PRO A 14 10.62 -8.57 14.55
C PRO A 14 10.60 -7.08 14.21
N SER A 15 11.08 -6.22 15.11
CA SER A 15 11.18 -4.77 14.91
C SER A 15 12.12 -4.38 13.79
N GLU A 16 13.18 -5.16 13.54
CA GLU A 16 14.14 -4.86 12.47
C GLU A 16 13.52 -4.96 11.09
N PHE A 17 12.47 -5.78 10.91
CA PHE A 17 11.75 -5.85 9.63
C PHE A 17 11.05 -4.55 9.27
N LEU A 18 10.77 -3.66 10.24
CA LEU A 18 10.22 -2.32 9.95
C LEU A 18 11.22 -1.45 9.17
N SER A 19 12.52 -1.69 9.33
CA SER A 19 13.57 -0.98 8.58
C SER A 19 13.61 -1.35 7.09
N LEU A 20 12.95 -2.43 6.68
CA LEU A 20 12.86 -2.81 5.27
C LEU A 20 12.13 -1.75 4.44
N ASN A 21 11.12 -1.09 4.99
CA ASN A 21 10.38 -0.05 4.26
C ASN A 21 11.30 1.12 3.82
N PRO A 22 12.02 1.83 4.71
CA PRO A 22 12.92 2.90 4.28
C PRO A 22 14.08 2.38 3.42
N LEU A 23 14.56 1.15 3.63
CA LEU A 23 15.57 0.52 2.78
C LEU A 23 15.06 0.32 1.34
N PHE A 24 13.82 -0.15 1.17
CA PHE A 24 13.20 -0.30 -0.14
C PHE A 24 12.92 1.05 -0.79
N ILE A 25 12.51 2.08 -0.05
CA ILE A 25 12.35 3.43 -0.61
C ILE A 25 13.67 3.93 -1.19
N LEU A 26 14.76 3.78 -0.44
CA LEU A 26 16.09 4.23 -0.89
C LEU A 26 16.58 3.45 -2.11
N SER A 27 16.46 2.12 -2.08
CA SER A 27 16.95 1.25 -3.16
C SER A 27 16.09 1.30 -4.43
N MET A 28 14.76 1.38 -4.28
CA MET A 28 13.80 1.44 -5.38
C MET A 28 13.59 2.86 -5.90
N GLY A 29 14.02 3.89 -5.16
CA GLY A 29 13.96 5.32 -5.52
C GLY A 29 14.46 5.61 -6.93
N GLY A 30 15.72 5.24 -7.21
CA GLY A 30 16.34 5.41 -8.54
C GLY A 30 15.57 4.67 -9.65
N PRO A 31 15.33 3.35 -9.52
CA PRO A 31 14.54 2.58 -10.47
C PRO A 31 13.14 3.17 -10.77
N PHE A 32 12.40 3.60 -9.74
CA PHE A 32 11.08 4.20 -9.91
C PHE A 32 11.14 5.55 -10.63
N ALA A 33 12.10 6.40 -10.28
CA ALA A 33 12.30 7.67 -10.97
C ALA A 33 12.58 7.46 -12.47
N PHE A 34 13.46 6.49 -12.80
CA PHE A 34 13.73 6.12 -14.18
C PHE A 34 12.49 5.57 -14.89
N LEU A 35 11.73 4.68 -14.25
CA LEU A 35 10.49 4.11 -14.78
C LEU A 35 9.50 5.21 -15.19
N TRP A 36 9.30 6.21 -14.35
CA TRP A 36 8.37 7.31 -14.65
C TRP A 36 8.85 8.18 -15.81
N VAL A 37 10.14 8.50 -15.88
CA VAL A 37 10.72 9.25 -17.00
C VAL A 37 10.58 8.46 -18.30
N TRP A 38 10.84 7.16 -18.26
CA TRP A 38 10.71 6.27 -19.41
C TRP A 38 9.27 6.15 -19.91
N LEU A 39 8.30 5.97 -18.99
CA LEU A 39 6.87 5.95 -19.32
C LEU A 39 6.41 7.29 -19.92
N ALA A 40 6.90 8.41 -19.37
CA ALA A 40 6.59 9.74 -19.88
C ALA A 40 7.11 9.96 -21.30
N LYS A 41 8.35 9.55 -21.60
CA LYS A 41 8.93 9.64 -22.95
C LYS A 41 8.16 8.84 -24.01
N ARG A 42 7.47 7.77 -23.59
CA ARG A 42 6.64 6.92 -24.47
C ARG A 42 5.17 7.34 -24.54
N GLY A 43 4.77 8.40 -23.84
CA GLY A 43 3.36 8.82 -23.76
C GLY A 43 2.46 7.85 -22.97
N TRP A 44 3.03 6.91 -22.22
CA TRP A 44 2.31 5.90 -21.44
C TRP A 44 2.20 6.29 -19.96
N ASN A 45 2.47 7.54 -19.61
CA ASN A 45 2.36 8.00 -18.24
C ASN A 45 0.90 7.87 -17.77
N PRO A 46 0.60 7.00 -16.80
CA PRO A 46 -0.75 6.83 -16.30
C PRO A 46 -1.25 8.14 -15.70
N SER A 47 -2.51 8.46 -15.94
CA SER A 47 -3.16 9.58 -15.25
C SER A 47 -3.11 9.39 -13.74
N ILE A 48 -3.15 10.49 -12.99
CA ILE A 48 -3.18 10.52 -11.53
C ILE A 48 -4.19 9.51 -10.92
N PRO A 49 -5.49 9.47 -11.30
CA PRO A 49 -6.42 8.46 -10.78
C PRO A 49 -6.02 7.01 -11.10
N MET A 50 -5.40 6.79 -12.25
CA MET A 50 -4.91 5.46 -12.64
C MET A 50 -3.68 5.04 -11.81
N LYS A 51 -2.83 5.98 -11.39
CA LYS A 51 -1.74 5.67 -10.44
C LYS A 51 -2.30 5.22 -9.09
N PHE A 52 -3.39 5.83 -8.63
CA PHE A 52 -4.10 5.36 -7.43
C PHE A 52 -4.61 3.92 -7.56
N VAL A 53 -5.21 3.58 -8.71
CA VAL A 53 -5.65 2.21 -9.01
C VAL A 53 -4.48 1.22 -8.96
N LEU A 54 -3.35 1.56 -9.59
CA LEU A 54 -2.14 0.72 -9.57
C LEU A 54 -1.61 0.51 -8.14
N GLY A 55 -1.60 1.56 -7.31
CA GLY A 55 -1.19 1.45 -5.91
C GLY A 55 -2.08 0.49 -5.11
N HIS A 56 -3.40 0.51 -5.33
CA HIS A 56 -4.32 -0.40 -4.65
C HIS A 56 -4.09 -1.86 -5.03
N PHE A 57 -3.87 -2.13 -6.32
CA PHE A 57 -3.55 -3.49 -6.76
C PHE A 57 -2.18 -3.98 -6.27
N LEU A 58 -1.19 -3.10 -6.15
CA LEU A 58 0.12 -3.44 -5.57
C LEU A 58 -0.01 -3.77 -4.07
N ILE A 59 -0.79 -3.00 -3.30
CA ILE A 59 -1.07 -3.32 -1.89
C ILE A 59 -1.81 -4.65 -1.76
N ALA A 60 -2.81 -4.89 -2.61
CA ALA A 60 -3.52 -6.17 -2.63
C ALA A 60 -2.57 -7.34 -2.92
N ALA A 61 -1.69 -7.19 -3.91
CA ALA A 61 -0.66 -8.19 -4.23
C ALA A 61 0.30 -8.42 -3.06
N ALA A 62 0.67 -7.37 -2.33
CA ALA A 62 1.48 -7.50 -1.12
C ALA A 62 0.77 -8.39 -0.08
N PHE A 63 -0.49 -8.10 0.27
CA PHE A 63 -1.24 -8.92 1.23
C PHE A 63 -1.46 -10.36 0.75
N PHE A 64 -1.80 -10.57 -0.52
CA PHE A 64 -1.93 -11.93 -1.06
C PHE A 64 -0.61 -12.70 -1.07
N SER A 65 0.54 -12.03 -1.20
CA SER A 65 1.84 -12.70 -1.05
C SER A 65 2.01 -13.32 0.35
N LEU A 66 1.49 -12.68 1.41
CA LEU A 66 1.51 -13.24 2.76
C LEU A 66 0.54 -14.42 2.93
N VAL A 67 -0.61 -14.38 2.25
CA VAL A 67 -1.55 -15.51 2.22
C VAL A 67 -0.87 -16.73 1.59
N LEU A 68 -0.22 -16.53 0.42
CA LEU A 68 0.55 -17.59 -0.24
C LEU A 68 1.69 -18.12 0.63
N ALA A 69 2.37 -17.23 1.36
CA ALA A 69 3.44 -17.60 2.27
C ALA A 69 2.96 -18.57 3.37
N ILE A 70 1.79 -18.29 3.96
CA ILE A 70 1.17 -19.15 4.98
C ILE A 70 0.73 -20.48 4.38
N MET A 71 0.11 -20.48 3.20
CA MET A 71 -0.35 -21.71 2.53
C MET A 71 0.79 -22.61 2.09
N ALA A 72 1.92 -22.03 1.65
CA ALA A 72 3.08 -22.76 1.18
C ALA A 72 3.99 -23.29 2.31
N SER A 73 3.79 -22.82 3.54
CA SER A 73 4.67 -23.12 4.67
C SER A 73 3.89 -23.81 5.79
N PRO A 74 3.89 -25.16 5.89
CA PRO A 74 3.19 -25.91 6.95
C PRO A 74 3.79 -25.71 8.36
N GLY A 75 4.68 -24.74 8.55
CA GLY A 75 5.35 -24.40 9.80
C GLY A 75 5.58 -22.89 9.88
N LYS A 76 6.80 -22.47 10.26
CA LYS A 76 7.15 -21.05 10.24
C LYS A 76 7.29 -20.56 8.80
N VAL A 77 6.77 -19.36 8.55
CA VAL A 77 6.85 -18.67 7.26
C VAL A 77 8.28 -18.14 7.08
N PRO A 78 8.97 -18.48 5.98
CA PRO A 78 10.31 -17.95 5.69
C PRO A 78 10.34 -16.41 5.61
N TRP A 79 11.45 -15.80 6.03
CA TRP A 79 11.60 -14.34 6.10
C TRP A 79 11.56 -13.66 4.72
N GLU A 80 11.88 -14.37 3.65
CA GLU A 80 11.89 -13.89 2.27
C GLU A 80 10.49 -13.42 1.84
N TRP A 81 9.43 -14.02 2.37
CA TRP A 81 8.06 -13.60 2.12
C TRP A 81 7.73 -12.25 2.74
N LEU A 82 8.30 -11.93 3.90
CA LEU A 82 8.19 -10.57 4.47
C LEU A 82 8.93 -9.58 3.59
N VAL A 83 10.11 -9.93 3.08
CA VAL A 83 10.88 -9.07 2.19
C VAL A 83 10.08 -8.77 0.91
N LEU A 84 9.43 -9.79 0.33
CA LEU A 84 8.55 -9.62 -0.82
C LEU A 84 7.35 -8.72 -0.49
N PHE A 85 6.69 -8.94 0.66
CA PHE A 85 5.60 -8.08 1.12
C PHE A 85 6.05 -6.62 1.21
N PHE A 86 7.17 -6.35 1.88
CA PHE A 86 7.70 -4.99 2.03
C PHE A 86 8.10 -4.38 0.69
N ALA A 87 8.68 -5.16 -0.23
CA ALA A 87 9.00 -4.67 -1.57
C ALA A 87 7.74 -4.23 -2.35
N LEU A 88 6.67 -5.04 -2.32
CA LEU A 88 5.40 -4.72 -2.98
C LEU A 88 4.65 -3.57 -2.29
N TYR A 89 4.64 -3.57 -0.95
CA TYR A 89 4.04 -2.51 -0.14
C TYR A 89 4.73 -1.17 -0.41
N THR A 90 6.07 -1.13 -0.37
CA THR A 90 6.84 0.07 -0.67
C THR A 90 6.68 0.50 -2.12
N ALA A 91 6.64 -0.43 -3.08
CA ALA A 91 6.32 -0.09 -4.47
C ALA A 91 4.97 0.63 -4.58
N ALA A 92 3.94 0.17 -3.86
CA ALA A 92 2.65 0.85 -3.83
C ALA A 92 2.73 2.24 -3.18
N GLU A 93 3.45 2.36 -2.06
CA GLU A 93 3.68 3.62 -1.38
C GLU A 93 4.35 4.65 -2.31
N MET A 94 5.36 4.22 -3.07
CA MET A 94 6.06 5.07 -4.03
C MET A 94 5.19 5.52 -5.21
N VAL A 95 4.17 4.73 -5.58
CA VAL A 95 3.18 5.14 -6.60
C VAL A 95 2.22 6.18 -6.02
N LEU A 96 1.84 6.07 -4.74
CA LEU A 96 0.79 6.87 -4.11
C LEU A 96 1.30 8.18 -3.48
N SER A 97 2.45 8.16 -2.81
CA SER A 97 2.96 9.29 -2.01
C SER A 97 3.16 10.59 -2.79
N PRO A 98 3.75 10.61 -4.02
CA PRO A 98 3.90 11.85 -4.77
C PRO A 98 2.58 12.33 -5.38
N VAL A 99 1.59 11.45 -5.50
CA VAL A 99 0.32 11.72 -6.20
C VAL A 99 -0.72 12.32 -5.25
N GLY A 100 -0.78 11.86 -4.00
CA GLY A 100 -1.76 12.32 -3.01
C GLY A 100 -1.67 13.81 -2.71
N LEU A 101 -0.48 14.28 -2.31
CA LEU A 101 -0.29 15.71 -1.98
C LEU A 101 -0.39 16.62 -3.21
N ALA A 102 0.12 16.16 -4.35
CA ALA A 102 0.02 16.89 -5.62
C ALA A 102 -1.44 17.05 -6.07
N MET A 103 -2.31 16.08 -5.80
CA MET A 103 -3.74 16.18 -6.10
C MET A 103 -4.47 17.23 -5.28
N VAL A 104 -4.27 17.21 -3.96
CA VAL A 104 -4.98 18.14 -3.08
C VAL A 104 -4.60 19.58 -3.40
N THR A 105 -3.32 19.82 -3.66
CA THR A 105 -2.83 21.15 -4.05
C THR A 105 -3.28 21.55 -5.46
N ALA A 106 -3.24 20.64 -6.44
CA ALA A 106 -3.66 20.93 -7.82
C ALA A 106 -5.17 21.16 -7.98
N LEU A 107 -6.00 20.52 -7.15
CA LEU A 107 -7.47 20.62 -7.21
C LEU A 107 -8.05 21.59 -6.19
N ALA A 108 -7.25 22.11 -5.25
CA ALA A 108 -7.72 23.15 -4.34
C ALA A 108 -7.86 24.50 -5.05
N PRO A 109 -8.96 25.24 -4.85
CA PRO A 109 -9.00 26.66 -5.19
C PRO A 109 -7.92 27.41 -4.41
N LYS A 110 -7.20 28.35 -5.05
CA LYS A 110 -6.06 29.08 -4.42
C LYS A 110 -6.40 29.68 -3.05
N ARG A 111 -7.64 30.15 -2.88
CA ARG A 111 -8.15 30.77 -1.64
C ARG A 111 -8.45 29.77 -0.51
N LEU A 112 -8.61 28.49 -0.83
CA LEU A 112 -9.00 27.42 0.10
C LEU A 112 -7.90 26.38 0.30
N LEU A 113 -6.66 26.65 -0.16
CA LEU A 113 -5.56 25.69 -0.09
C LEU A 113 -5.30 25.21 1.35
N GLY A 114 -5.32 26.13 2.33
CA GLY A 114 -5.17 25.78 3.74
C GLY A 114 -6.29 24.88 4.28
N LEU A 115 -7.54 25.13 3.86
CA LEU A 115 -8.68 24.27 4.20
C LEU A 115 -8.57 22.88 3.57
N SER A 116 -8.14 22.81 2.30
CA SER A 116 -7.93 21.53 1.60
C SER A 116 -6.82 20.70 2.26
N MET A 117 -5.73 21.33 2.72
CA MET A 117 -4.70 20.65 3.52
C MET A 117 -5.24 20.18 4.87
N GLY A 118 -6.06 20.99 5.55
CA GLY A 118 -6.73 20.57 6.79
C GLY A 118 -7.64 19.35 6.60
N LEU A 119 -8.42 19.33 5.52
CA LEU A 119 -9.26 18.18 5.15
C LEU A 119 -8.43 16.93 4.81
N TRP A 120 -7.29 17.10 4.14
CA TRP A 120 -6.36 16.00 3.87
C TRP A 120 -5.82 15.36 5.16
N LEU A 121 -5.38 16.19 6.12
CA LEU A 121 -4.92 15.69 7.42
C LEU A 121 -6.05 15.00 8.19
N LEU A 122 -7.26 15.57 8.20
CA LEU A 122 -8.42 14.95 8.83
C LEU A 122 -8.76 13.58 8.22
N ALA A 123 -8.80 13.50 6.88
CA ALA A 123 -9.03 12.23 6.18
C ALA A 123 -7.94 11.20 6.50
N THR A 124 -6.68 11.64 6.62
CA THR A 124 -5.56 10.78 7.02
C THR A 124 -5.73 10.25 8.44
N SER A 125 -6.14 11.09 9.40
CA SER A 125 -6.41 10.68 10.78
C SER A 125 -7.55 9.64 10.86
N VAL A 126 -8.64 9.87 10.13
CA VAL A 126 -9.73 8.89 10.04
C VAL A 126 -9.24 7.57 9.44
N SER A 127 -8.38 7.65 8.42
CA SER A 127 -7.78 6.46 7.80
C SER A 127 -6.92 5.66 8.78
N PHE A 128 -6.11 6.32 9.61
CA PHE A 128 -5.33 5.65 10.66
C PHE A 128 -6.22 5.02 11.74
N TYR A 129 -7.31 5.68 12.12
CA TYR A 129 -8.28 5.10 13.04
C TYR A 129 -8.91 3.82 12.47
N LEU A 130 -9.36 3.86 11.20
CA LEU A 130 -9.89 2.69 10.50
C LEU A 130 -8.84 1.58 10.34
N ALA A 131 -7.57 1.93 10.08
CA ALA A 131 -6.47 0.97 10.04
C ALA A 131 -6.25 0.29 11.41
N GLY A 132 -6.40 1.03 12.51
CA GLY A 132 -6.35 0.48 13.86
C GLY A 132 -7.49 -0.52 14.12
N LEU A 133 -8.71 -0.21 13.70
CA LEU A 133 -9.84 -1.15 13.78
C LEU A 133 -9.60 -2.38 12.91
N ALA A 134 -9.10 -2.19 11.69
CA ALA A 134 -8.76 -3.28 10.78
C ALA A 134 -7.67 -4.18 11.36
N ALA A 135 -6.66 -3.63 12.03
CA ALA A 135 -5.60 -4.40 12.69
C ALA A 135 -6.14 -5.34 13.79
N GLY A 136 -7.27 -4.99 14.41
CA GLY A 136 -7.98 -5.86 15.35
C GLY A 136 -8.44 -7.19 14.74
N ILE A 137 -8.67 -7.27 13.43
CA ILE A 137 -9.02 -8.51 12.72
C ILE A 137 -7.86 -9.52 12.78
N ALA A 138 -6.62 -9.04 12.80
CA ALA A 138 -5.41 -9.86 12.91
C ALA A 138 -4.99 -10.10 14.38
N ALA A 139 -5.82 -9.77 15.36
CA ALA A 139 -5.50 -9.93 16.77
C ALA A 139 -5.49 -11.41 17.16
N VAL A 140 -4.35 -11.88 17.67
CA VAL A 140 -4.13 -13.27 18.06
C VAL A 140 -4.21 -13.39 19.59
N PRO A 141 -5.14 -14.22 20.13
CA PRO A 141 -5.21 -14.48 21.56
C PRO A 141 -3.90 -15.05 22.13
N ASP A 142 -3.55 -14.71 23.37
CA ASP A 142 -2.25 -15.08 23.95
C ASP A 142 -2.02 -16.59 24.10
N LYS A 143 -3.10 -17.40 24.10
CA LYS A 143 -3.03 -18.87 24.19
C LYS A 143 -3.30 -19.58 22.85
N ALA A 144 -3.34 -18.86 21.73
CA ALA A 144 -3.59 -19.47 20.43
C ALA A 144 -2.41 -20.36 20.02
N THR A 145 -2.72 -21.52 19.43
CA THR A 145 -1.70 -22.39 18.84
C THR A 145 -1.12 -21.78 17.57
N ASP A 146 0.02 -22.27 17.09
CA ASP A 146 0.62 -21.80 15.83
C ASP A 146 -0.33 -22.02 14.64
N ALA A 147 -1.08 -23.14 14.62
CA ALA A 147 -2.09 -23.41 13.60
C ALA A 147 -3.27 -22.42 13.64
N GLN A 148 -3.75 -22.08 14.84
CA GLN A 148 -4.81 -21.06 15.01
C GLN A 148 -4.31 -19.68 14.60
N THR A 149 -3.07 -19.34 14.98
CA THR A 149 -2.41 -18.09 14.61
C THR A 149 -2.28 -17.97 13.08
N ALA A 150 -1.91 -19.07 12.39
CA ALA A 150 -1.81 -19.12 10.94
C ALA A 150 -3.16 -18.87 10.26
N SER A 151 -4.22 -19.51 10.74
CA SER A 151 -5.57 -19.31 10.21
C SER A 151 -6.07 -17.87 10.42
N ILE A 152 -5.83 -17.27 11.59
CA ILE A 152 -6.21 -15.88 11.88
C ILE A 152 -5.51 -14.93 10.90
N TYR A 153 -4.17 -15.05 10.75
CA TYR A 153 -3.43 -14.20 9.83
C TYR A 153 -3.82 -14.44 8.37
N GLN A 154 -4.05 -15.69 7.97
CA GLN A 154 -4.51 -16.01 6.62
C GLN A 154 -5.83 -15.32 6.30
N ASN A 155 -6.81 -15.39 7.21
CA ASN A 155 -8.11 -14.74 7.02
C ASN A 155 -7.96 -13.22 6.98
N ALA A 156 -7.25 -12.63 7.95
CA ALA A 156 -7.04 -11.19 8.01
C ALA A 156 -6.32 -10.64 6.76
N PHE A 157 -5.25 -11.30 6.31
CA PHE A 157 -4.52 -10.87 5.10
C PHE A 157 -5.35 -11.08 3.83
N THR A 158 -6.19 -12.12 3.78
CA THR A 158 -7.14 -12.32 2.67
C THR A 158 -8.15 -11.17 2.62
N ASP A 159 -8.71 -10.78 3.76
CA ASP A 159 -9.66 -9.66 3.85
C ASP A 159 -9.00 -8.35 3.40
N TYR A 160 -7.79 -8.05 3.88
CA TYR A 160 -7.05 -6.86 3.45
C TYR A 160 -6.73 -6.88 1.95
N GLY A 161 -6.37 -8.04 1.40
CA GLY A 161 -6.16 -8.23 -0.03
C GLY A 161 -7.41 -7.90 -0.84
N TRP A 162 -8.57 -8.42 -0.43
CA TRP A 162 -9.84 -8.15 -1.10
C TRP A 162 -10.33 -6.71 -0.94
N ILE A 163 -10.10 -6.08 0.21
CA ILE A 163 -10.35 -4.64 0.40
C ILE A 163 -9.49 -3.83 -0.59
N GLY A 164 -8.22 -4.19 -0.75
CA GLY A 164 -7.33 -3.56 -1.74
C GLY A 164 -7.83 -3.72 -3.17
N VAL A 165 -8.23 -4.94 -3.57
CA VAL A 165 -8.81 -5.21 -4.90
C VAL A 165 -10.11 -4.44 -5.11
N GLY A 166 -11.02 -4.49 -4.14
CA GLY A 166 -12.31 -3.80 -4.19
C GLY A 166 -12.14 -2.28 -4.32
N GLY A 167 -11.25 -1.69 -3.52
CA GLY A 167 -10.89 -0.27 -3.62
C GLY A 167 -10.28 0.08 -4.98
N GLY A 168 -9.37 -0.76 -5.49
CA GLY A 168 -8.77 -0.60 -6.82
C GLY A 168 -9.80 -0.64 -7.95
N LEU A 169 -10.72 -1.60 -7.92
CA LEU A 169 -11.79 -1.75 -8.91
C LEU A 169 -12.81 -0.59 -8.85
N LEU A 170 -13.19 -0.18 -7.64
CA LEU A 170 -14.08 0.96 -7.44
C LEU A 170 -13.44 2.25 -7.99
N LEU A 171 -12.17 2.49 -7.67
CA LEU A 171 -11.44 3.63 -8.23
C LEU A 171 -11.31 3.52 -9.75
N PHE A 172 -11.02 2.34 -10.28
CA PHE A 172 -10.94 2.09 -11.72
C PHE A 172 -12.24 2.44 -12.44
N ALA A 173 -13.38 2.04 -11.89
CA ALA A 173 -14.70 2.41 -12.41
C ALA A 173 -14.94 3.94 -12.36
N LEU A 174 -14.41 4.62 -11.34
CA LEU A 174 -14.51 6.08 -11.20
C LEU A 174 -13.49 6.86 -12.05
N VAL A 175 -12.44 6.22 -12.60
CA VAL A 175 -11.39 6.90 -13.38
C VAL A 175 -11.96 7.77 -14.51
N PRO A 176 -12.89 7.30 -15.37
CA PRO A 176 -13.42 8.12 -16.47
C PRO A 176 -14.10 9.40 -15.98
N TRP A 177 -14.84 9.30 -14.87
CA TRP A 177 -15.55 10.42 -14.27
C TRP A 177 -14.58 11.42 -13.62
N LEU A 178 -13.62 10.92 -12.84
CA LEU A 178 -12.58 11.74 -12.22
C LEU A 178 -11.75 12.49 -13.26
N LYS A 179 -11.37 11.82 -14.36
CA LYS A 179 -10.65 12.46 -15.47
C LYS A 179 -11.44 13.61 -16.10
N ARG A 180 -12.75 13.43 -16.31
CA ARG A 180 -13.62 14.50 -16.85
C ARG A 180 -13.67 15.71 -15.92
N LEU A 181 -13.84 15.50 -14.62
CA LEU A 181 -13.88 16.58 -13.63
C LEU A 181 -12.55 17.33 -13.51
N MET A 182 -11.42 16.61 -13.60
CA MET A 182 -10.10 17.23 -13.57
C MET A 182 -9.77 17.99 -14.87
N GLY A 183 -10.26 17.52 -16.01
CA GLY A 183 -10.07 18.14 -17.32
C GLY A 183 -10.71 19.53 -17.42
N HIS A 184 -11.93 19.71 -16.88
CA HIS A 184 -12.66 20.98 -16.95
C HIS A 184 -11.99 22.17 -16.24
N ARG A 185 -11.01 21.94 -15.34
CA ARG A 185 -10.31 23.05 -14.66
C ARG A 185 -9.16 23.65 -15.44
N LYS A 186 -8.63 22.98 -16.48
CA LYS A 186 -7.56 23.57 -17.31
C LYS A 186 -8.05 24.66 -18.26
N GLU A 187 -9.37 24.76 -18.49
CA GLU A 187 -9.96 25.74 -19.40
C GLU A 187 -10.47 27.01 -18.69
N VAL A 188 -10.40 27.08 -17.35
CA VAL A 188 -10.98 28.18 -16.54
C VAL A 188 -9.93 28.90 -15.67
N SER A 189 -8.65 28.79 -16.00
CA SER A 189 -7.55 29.53 -15.34
C SER A 189 -6.71 30.27 -16.36
#